data_AF-A0A1S6FNM7-F1
#
_entry.id   AF-A0A1S6FNM7-F1
#
_cell.length_a   1.000
_cell.length_b   1.000
_cell.length_c   1.000
_cell.angle_alpha   90.00
_cell.angle_beta   90.00
_cell.angle_gamma   90.00
#
_symmetry.space_group_name_H-M   'P 1'
#
loop_
_entity.id
_entity.type
_entity.pdbx_description
1 polymer ?
#
loop_
_entity_poly.entity_id
_entity_poly.type
_entity_poly.pdbx_seq_one_letter_code
_entity_poly.pdbx_strand_id
1 'polypeptide(L)'
;MDLLAEQRQIRKQAVLALLLCAAVSAASVFFLPEWVAFPSETDARLALAIQTSLVHFGAVLLAVRLVASGRYRSEADIDGAATGPPSPALAMKVAFLQNTLEQAFLGVGAHLLLASVAGGRWLGLLVASALLFAIGRLSFYRRYPEGAGARAFGMATTTLASLACYLAAAIFLLRRLFGG
;
A
#
# COMPACT_ATOMS: atom_id res chain seq x y z
N MET A 1 11.38 -25.02 9.30
CA MET A 1 11.53 -23.89 8.36
C MET A 1 13.00 -23.51 8.32
N ASP A 2 13.65 -23.49 7.16
CA ASP A 2 15.03 -23.00 7.03
C ASP A 2 15.02 -21.47 6.93
N LEU A 3 15.50 -20.81 7.99
CA LEU A 3 15.54 -19.35 8.09
C LEU A 3 16.36 -18.71 6.95
N LEU A 4 17.48 -19.33 6.54
CA LEU A 4 18.35 -18.77 5.51
C LEU A 4 17.72 -18.88 4.11
N ALA A 5 16.97 -19.94 3.84
CA ALA A 5 16.19 -20.07 2.61
C ALA A 5 15.08 -19.01 2.54
N GLU A 6 14.35 -18.81 3.63
CA GLU A 6 13.30 -17.78 3.75
C GLU A 6 13.87 -16.37 3.55
N GLN A 7 14.96 -16.01 4.22
CA GLN A 7 15.62 -14.71 4.03
C GLN A 7 16.13 -14.49 2.60
N ARG A 8 16.60 -15.54 1.91
CA ARG A 8 16.98 -15.46 0.50
C ARG A 8 15.77 -15.18 -0.38
N GLN A 9 14.65 -15.84 -0.13
CA GLN A 9 13.41 -15.63 -0.87
C GLN A 9 12.85 -14.22 -0.64
N ILE A 10 12.84 -13.73 0.60
CA ILE A 10 12.43 -12.36 0.95
C ILE A 10 13.24 -11.35 0.14
N ARG A 11 14.59 -11.47 0.13
CA ARG A 11 15.46 -10.57 -0.64
C ARG A 11 15.14 -10.58 -2.12
N LYS A 12 14.99 -11.78 -2.72
CA LYS A 12 14.63 -11.90 -4.15
C LYS A 12 13.31 -11.20 -4.46
N GLN A 13 12.28 -11.42 -3.65
CA GLN A 13 10.97 -10.82 -3.84
C GLN A 13 10.98 -9.29 -3.62
N ALA A 14 11.77 -8.80 -2.66
CA ALA A 14 11.95 -7.38 -2.43
C ALA A 14 12.63 -6.69 -3.63
N VAL A 15 13.62 -7.32 -4.26
CA VAL A 15 14.25 -6.80 -5.49
C VAL A 15 13.23 -6.71 -6.63
N LEU A 16 12.42 -7.75 -6.83
CA LEU A 16 11.37 -7.71 -7.87
C LEU A 16 10.33 -6.62 -7.60
N ALA A 17 9.92 -6.44 -6.34
CA ALA A 17 9.03 -5.37 -5.94
C ALA A 17 9.65 -3.99 -6.21
N LEU A 18 10.94 -3.81 -5.91
CA LEU A 18 11.66 -2.57 -6.18
C LEU A 18 11.68 -2.23 -7.67
N LEU A 19 12.00 -3.20 -8.53
CA LEU A 19 12.00 -3.00 -9.97
C LEU A 19 10.61 -2.62 -10.49
N LEU A 20 9.56 -3.31 -10.02
CA LEU A 20 8.18 -2.98 -10.38
C LEU A 20 7.80 -1.56 -9.92
N CYS A 21 8.07 -1.22 -8.66
CA CYS A 21 7.78 0.10 -8.12
C CYS A 21 8.52 1.19 -8.90
N ALA A 22 9.81 1.01 -9.17
CA ALA A 22 10.59 1.97 -9.93
C ALA A 22 10.04 2.16 -11.35
N ALA A 23 9.72 1.07 -12.05
CA ALA A 23 9.17 1.13 -13.40
C ALA A 23 7.81 1.84 -13.45
N VAL A 24 6.88 1.46 -12.57
CA VAL A 24 5.53 2.05 -12.54
C VAL A 24 5.56 3.50 -12.08
N SER A 25 6.37 3.83 -11.07
CA SER A 25 6.53 5.22 -10.62
C SER A 25 7.17 6.09 -11.70
N ALA A 26 8.22 5.63 -12.37
CA ALA A 26 8.83 6.36 -13.47
C ALA A 26 7.84 6.55 -14.63
N ALA A 27 7.14 5.50 -15.02
CA ALA A 27 6.15 5.58 -16.09
C ALA A 27 5.04 6.60 -15.78
N SER A 28 4.51 6.58 -14.55
CA SER A 28 3.48 7.53 -14.14
C SER A 28 3.98 8.97 -14.00
N VAL A 29 5.26 9.19 -13.68
CA VAL A 29 5.81 10.55 -13.60
C VAL A 29 6.13 11.11 -14.99
N PHE A 30 6.65 10.29 -15.91
CA PHE A 30 7.11 10.79 -17.20
C PHE A 30 6.04 10.77 -18.29
N PHE A 31 5.19 9.73 -18.34
CA PHE A 31 4.24 9.57 -19.44
C PHE A 31 2.82 9.99 -19.07
N LEU A 32 2.36 9.74 -17.83
CA LEU A 32 0.97 10.08 -17.46
C LEU A 32 0.60 11.57 -17.66
N PRO A 33 1.49 12.56 -17.43
CA PRO A 33 1.18 13.97 -17.69
C PRO A 33 0.85 14.29 -19.15
N GLU A 34 1.25 13.44 -20.11
CA GLU A 34 0.90 13.61 -21.53
C GLU A 34 -0.57 13.31 -21.81
N TRP A 35 -1.21 12.52 -20.94
CA TRP A 35 -2.59 12.06 -21.09
C TRP A 35 -3.54 12.67 -20.06
N VAL A 36 -3.01 13.17 -18.95
CA VAL A 36 -3.79 13.66 -17.81
C VAL A 36 -3.26 15.03 -17.36
N ALA A 37 -4.15 16.02 -17.37
CA ALA A 37 -3.87 17.32 -16.78
C ALA A 37 -3.94 17.22 -15.25
N PHE A 38 -2.81 17.46 -14.59
CA PHE A 38 -2.72 17.47 -13.14
C PHE A 38 -3.10 18.85 -12.57
N PRO A 39 -3.82 18.90 -11.44
CA PRO A 39 -4.21 20.17 -10.82
C PRO A 39 -3.00 20.95 -10.29
N SER A 40 -3.07 22.28 -10.39
CA SER A 40 -2.09 23.22 -9.82
C SER A 40 -2.43 23.58 -8.38
N GLU A 41 -3.70 23.89 -8.12
CA GLU A 41 -4.15 24.43 -6.84
C GLU A 41 -4.07 23.38 -5.72
N THR A 42 -3.67 23.81 -4.53
CA THR A 42 -3.40 22.91 -3.40
C THR A 42 -4.64 22.11 -2.97
N ASP A 43 -5.80 22.76 -2.95
CA ASP A 43 -7.09 22.12 -2.65
C ASP A 43 -7.43 21.02 -3.66
N ALA A 44 -7.26 21.29 -4.96
CA ALA A 44 -7.50 20.33 -6.03
C ALA A 44 -6.48 19.17 -6.02
N ARG A 45 -5.23 19.43 -5.66
CA ARG A 45 -4.20 18.39 -5.45
C ARG A 45 -4.53 17.49 -4.27
N LEU A 46 -4.98 18.06 -3.15
CA LEU A 46 -5.43 17.30 -1.98
C LEU A 46 -6.70 16.49 -2.29
N ALA A 47 -7.64 17.06 -3.06
CA ALA A 47 -8.80 16.32 -3.54
C ALA A 47 -8.38 15.12 -4.39
N LEU A 48 -7.43 15.30 -5.32
CA LEU A 48 -6.87 14.21 -6.12
C LEU A 48 -6.26 13.12 -5.21
N ALA A 49 -5.45 13.50 -4.21
CA ALA A 49 -4.85 12.55 -3.26
C ALA A 49 -5.88 11.71 -2.49
N ILE A 50 -6.99 12.32 -2.07
CA ILE A 50 -8.10 11.61 -1.42
C ILE A 50 -8.81 10.67 -2.42
N GLN A 51 -9.06 11.14 -3.64
CA GLN A 51 -9.74 10.37 -4.67
C GLN A 51 -8.90 9.15 -5.11
N THR A 52 -7.59 9.32 -5.33
CA THR A 52 -6.69 8.20 -5.63
C THR A 52 -6.55 7.25 -4.45
N SER A 53 -6.76 7.75 -3.22
CA SER A 53 -6.78 6.94 -2.01
C SER A 53 -8.01 6.04 -1.86
N LEU A 54 -9.01 6.15 -2.76
CA LEU A 54 -10.14 5.20 -2.83
C LEU A 54 -9.68 3.75 -2.83
N VAL A 55 -8.54 3.45 -3.46
CA VAL A 55 -7.97 2.08 -3.49
C VAL A 55 -7.55 1.61 -2.10
N HIS A 56 -6.94 2.47 -1.29
CA HIS A 56 -6.56 2.15 0.09
C HIS A 56 -7.79 1.86 0.95
N PHE A 57 -8.78 2.76 0.89
CA PHE A 57 -10.04 2.58 1.62
C PHE A 57 -10.79 1.33 1.17
N GLY A 58 -10.86 1.08 -0.14
CA GLY A 58 -11.50 -0.11 -0.71
C GLY A 58 -10.84 -1.41 -0.26
N ALA A 59 -9.51 -1.44 -0.17
CA ALA A 59 -8.78 -2.60 0.34
C ALA A 59 -9.05 -2.86 1.83
N VAL A 60 -9.12 -1.81 2.65
CA VAL A 60 -9.49 -1.91 4.07
C VAL A 60 -10.92 -2.43 4.20
N LEU A 61 -11.87 -1.86 3.46
CA LEU A 61 -13.27 -2.33 3.45
C LEU A 61 -13.37 -3.81 3.06
N LEU A 62 -12.62 -4.23 2.04
CA LEU A 62 -12.55 -5.63 1.64
C LEU A 62 -12.00 -6.50 2.78
N ALA A 63 -10.91 -6.09 3.42
CA ALA A 63 -10.31 -6.85 4.52
C ALA A 63 -11.24 -6.95 5.74
N VAL A 64 -11.98 -5.88 6.07
CA VAL A 64 -13.02 -5.89 7.11
C VAL A 64 -14.11 -6.90 6.74
N ARG A 65 -14.58 -6.89 5.49
CA ARG A 65 -15.59 -7.86 5.01
C ARG A 65 -15.10 -9.31 5.09
N LEU A 66 -13.82 -9.57 4.81
CA LEU A 66 -13.23 -10.90 4.93
C LEU A 66 -13.25 -11.40 6.38
N VAL A 67 -12.91 -10.55 7.35
CA VAL A 67 -12.97 -10.89 8.79
C VAL A 67 -14.42 -11.08 9.24
N ALA A 68 -15.30 -10.14 8.91
CA ALA A 68 -16.71 -10.20 9.29
C ALA A 68 -17.41 -11.47 8.75
N SER A 69 -17.20 -11.79 7.47
CA SER A 69 -17.71 -13.03 6.87
C SER A 69 -17.06 -14.29 7.45
N GLY A 70 -15.80 -14.21 7.89
CA GLY A 70 -15.12 -15.29 8.60
C GLY A 70 -15.76 -15.60 9.94
N ARG A 71 -16.02 -14.58 10.76
CA ARG A 71 -16.70 -14.71 12.06
C ARG A 71 -18.12 -15.25 11.90
N TYR A 72 -18.89 -14.66 10.99
CA TYR A 72 -20.28 -15.05 10.78
C TYR A 72 -20.46 -16.53 10.40
N ARG A 73 -19.47 -17.14 9.71
CA ARG A 73 -19.55 -18.52 9.21
C ARG A 73 -18.87 -19.55 10.12
N SER A 74 -18.38 -19.14 11.28
CA SER A 74 -17.58 -20.00 12.17
C SER A 74 -18.22 -20.00 13.55
N GLU A 75 -18.73 -21.15 13.98
CA GLU A 75 -19.26 -21.33 15.35
C GLU A 75 -18.20 -20.95 16.40
N ALA A 76 -16.93 -21.28 16.13
CA ALA A 76 -15.82 -20.96 17.02
C ALA A 76 -15.50 -19.45 17.09
N ASP A 77 -15.89 -18.66 16.08
CA ASP A 77 -15.50 -17.25 15.98
C ASP A 77 -16.69 -16.26 15.95
N ILE A 78 -17.94 -16.75 16.00
CA ILE A 78 -19.15 -15.93 15.87
C ILE A 78 -19.31 -14.94 17.03
N ASP A 79 -18.92 -15.35 18.23
CA ASP A 79 -18.91 -14.52 19.44
C ASP A 79 -17.74 -13.52 19.48
N GLY A 80 -16.92 -13.52 18.42
CA GLY A 80 -15.80 -12.60 18.26
C GLY A 80 -14.65 -12.88 19.24
N ALA A 81 -13.89 -11.84 19.56
CA ALA A 81 -12.68 -11.97 20.40
C ALA A 81 -12.99 -12.21 21.89
N ALA A 82 -14.26 -12.21 22.29
CA ALA A 82 -14.67 -12.38 23.68
C ALA A 82 -14.52 -13.83 24.18
N THR A 83 -14.54 -14.81 23.27
CA THR A 83 -14.57 -16.25 23.61
C THR A 83 -13.23 -16.96 23.46
N GLY A 84 -12.20 -16.28 22.94
CA GLY A 84 -10.86 -16.84 22.81
C GLY A 84 -10.09 -16.33 21.59
N PRO A 85 -8.89 -16.88 21.34
CA PRO A 85 -8.11 -16.56 20.15
C PRO A 85 -8.85 -17.02 18.88
N PRO A 86 -8.69 -16.30 17.76
CA PRO A 86 -9.35 -16.65 16.50
C PRO A 86 -8.88 -18.01 15.99
N SER A 87 -9.79 -18.73 15.32
CA SER A 87 -9.45 -19.96 14.59
C SER A 87 -8.30 -19.71 13.60
N PRO A 88 -7.49 -20.73 13.25
CA PRO A 88 -6.36 -20.55 12.31
C PRO A 88 -6.76 -19.90 10.98
N ALA A 89 -7.95 -20.21 10.47
CA ALA A 89 -8.48 -19.62 9.24
C ALA A 89 -8.87 -18.14 9.43
N LEU A 90 -9.45 -17.76 10.57
CA LEU A 90 -9.77 -16.37 10.88
C LEU A 90 -8.52 -15.55 11.21
N ALA A 91 -7.54 -16.14 11.91
CA ALA A 91 -6.30 -15.49 12.31
C ALA A 91 -5.55 -14.89 11.10
N MET A 92 -5.48 -15.62 9.98
CA MET A 92 -4.89 -15.10 8.73
C MET A 92 -5.62 -13.86 8.20
N LYS A 93 -6.96 -13.85 8.25
CA LYS A 93 -7.77 -12.72 7.76
C LYS A 93 -7.64 -11.50 8.69
N VAL A 94 -7.59 -11.72 10.00
CA VAL A 94 -7.34 -10.68 11.01
C VAL A 94 -5.96 -10.05 10.81
N ALA A 95 -4.93 -10.88 10.62
CA ALA A 95 -3.58 -10.40 10.36
C ALA A 95 -3.48 -9.65 9.02
N PHE A 96 -4.20 -10.09 7.98
CA PHE A 96 -4.31 -9.37 6.73
C PHE A 96 -5.01 -8.01 6.89
N LEU A 97 -6.10 -7.94 7.67
CA LEU A 97 -6.80 -6.69 7.97
C LEU A 97 -5.90 -5.71 8.72
N GLN A 98 -5.25 -6.14 9.80
CA GLN A 98 -4.37 -5.29 10.59
C GLN A 98 -3.26 -4.69 9.71
N ASN A 99 -2.58 -5.54 8.95
CA ASN A 99 -1.52 -5.08 8.08
C ASN A 99 -2.04 -4.16 6.96
N THR A 100 -3.20 -4.46 6.38
CA THR A 100 -3.81 -3.61 5.35
C THR A 100 -4.21 -2.25 5.91
N LEU A 101 -4.70 -2.18 7.15
CA LEU A 101 -5.04 -0.93 7.82
C LEU A 101 -3.78 -0.08 8.05
N GLU A 102 -2.71 -0.67 8.59
CA GLU A 102 -1.42 0.01 8.79
C GLU A 102 -0.84 0.53 7.46
N GLN A 103 -0.80 -0.31 6.43
CA GLN A 103 -0.28 0.09 5.12
C GLN A 103 -1.18 1.13 4.43
N ALA A 104 -2.50 1.04 4.59
CA ALA A 104 -3.43 2.04 4.06
C ALA A 104 -3.26 3.38 4.77
N PHE A 105 -3.12 3.39 6.09
CA PHE A 105 -2.85 4.61 6.86
C PHE A 105 -1.58 5.32 6.36
N LEU A 106 -0.49 4.57 6.20
CA LEU A 106 0.76 5.11 5.65
C LEU A 106 0.60 5.56 4.18
N GLY A 107 -0.14 4.83 3.36
CA GLY A 107 -0.38 5.18 1.96
C GLY A 107 -1.17 6.48 1.80
N VAL A 108 -2.28 6.61 2.54
CA VAL A 108 -3.11 7.83 2.55
C VAL A 108 -2.31 9.01 3.10
N GLY A 109 -1.55 8.81 4.19
CA GLY A 109 -0.65 9.84 4.73
C GLY A 109 0.40 10.30 3.71
N ALA A 110 0.97 9.37 2.95
CA ALA A 110 1.93 9.69 1.89
C ALA A 110 1.29 10.47 0.74
N HIS A 111 0.06 10.13 0.34
CA HIS A 111 -0.69 10.83 -0.70
C HIS A 111 -0.98 12.28 -0.31
N LEU A 112 -1.51 12.48 0.89
CA LEU A 112 -1.82 13.81 1.43
C LEU A 112 -0.56 14.67 1.57
N LEU A 113 0.51 14.11 2.14
CA LEU A 113 1.76 14.83 2.31
C LEU A 113 2.36 15.24 0.97
N LEU A 114 2.46 14.32 0.00
CA LEU A 114 2.99 14.63 -1.32
C LEU A 114 2.17 15.72 -2.02
N ALA A 115 0.84 15.59 -2.05
CA ALA A 115 -0.04 16.55 -2.72
C ALA A 115 -0.01 17.95 -2.10
N SER A 116 0.26 18.05 -0.80
CA SER A 116 0.38 19.34 -0.12
C SER A 116 1.64 20.13 -0.50
N VAL A 117 2.70 19.46 -0.98
CA VAL A 117 4.01 20.10 -1.23
C VAL A 117 4.46 20.03 -2.68
N ALA A 118 4.02 19.03 -3.45
CA ALA A 118 4.45 18.79 -4.83
C ALA A 118 3.29 19.00 -5.81
N GLY A 119 3.60 19.43 -7.02
CA GLY A 119 2.64 19.61 -8.11
C GLY A 119 3.16 19.05 -9.44
N GLY A 120 2.38 19.24 -10.50
CA GLY A 120 2.72 18.79 -11.85
C GLY A 120 2.97 17.28 -11.92
N ARG A 121 4.01 16.87 -12.66
CA ARG A 121 4.30 15.45 -12.94
C ARG A 121 4.45 14.55 -11.71
N TRP A 122 4.82 15.10 -10.57
CA TRP A 122 5.01 14.32 -9.34
C TRP A 122 3.70 13.80 -8.75
N LEU A 123 2.55 14.40 -9.12
CA LEU A 123 1.24 13.85 -8.77
C LEU A 123 0.95 12.50 -9.45
N GLY A 124 1.69 12.14 -10.50
CA GLY A 124 1.64 10.80 -11.08
C GLY A 124 2.03 9.70 -10.08
N LEU A 125 2.80 10.03 -9.03
CA LEU A 125 3.11 9.08 -7.95
C LEU A 125 1.88 8.68 -7.14
N LEU A 126 0.85 9.53 -7.04
CA LEU A 126 -0.41 9.19 -6.37
C LEU A 126 -1.11 8.04 -7.10
N VAL A 127 -1.14 8.10 -8.43
CA VAL A 127 -1.71 7.06 -9.29
C VAL A 127 -0.86 5.79 -9.25
N ALA A 128 0.46 5.91 -9.40
CA ALA A 128 1.38 4.77 -9.29
C ALA A 128 1.23 4.05 -7.95
N SER A 129 1.22 4.81 -6.86
CA SER A 129 1.13 4.29 -5.50
C SER A 129 -0.20 3.55 -5.28
N ALA A 130 -1.33 4.09 -5.74
CA ALA A 130 -2.62 3.40 -5.65
C ALA A 130 -2.63 2.07 -6.43
N LEU A 131 -2.12 2.05 -7.66
CA LEU A 131 -2.04 0.83 -8.48
C LEU A 131 -1.14 -0.24 -7.83
N LEU A 132 0.06 0.15 -7.41
CA LEU A 132 1.02 -0.73 -6.74
C LEU A 132 0.47 -1.23 -5.40
N PHE A 133 -0.30 -0.41 -4.67
CA PHE A 133 -0.95 -0.83 -3.44
C PHE A 133 -1.94 -1.98 -3.70
N ALA A 134 -2.81 -1.85 -4.71
CA ALA A 134 -3.74 -2.91 -5.09
C ALA A 134 -3.01 -4.21 -5.48
N ILE A 135 -2.00 -4.12 -6.34
CA ILE A 135 -1.18 -5.26 -6.77
C ILE A 135 -0.51 -5.92 -5.56
N GLY A 136 0.09 -5.11 -4.68
CA GLY A 136 0.77 -5.58 -3.49
C GLY A 136 -0.15 -6.29 -2.51
N ARG A 137 -1.34 -5.73 -2.24
CA ARG A 137 -2.33 -6.35 -1.34
C ARG A 137 -2.89 -7.66 -1.90
N LEU A 138 -3.21 -7.70 -3.20
CA LEU A 138 -3.69 -8.92 -3.84
C LEU A 138 -2.63 -10.03 -3.80
N SER A 139 -1.38 -9.69 -4.11
CA SER A 139 -0.25 -10.62 -4.08
C SER A 139 0.04 -11.11 -2.67
N PHE A 140 0.04 -10.21 -1.68
CA PHE A 140 0.26 -10.53 -0.28
C PHE A 140 -0.81 -11.49 0.26
N TYR A 141 -2.10 -11.24 -0.02
CA TYR A 141 -3.19 -12.08 0.45
C TYR A 141 -3.14 -13.48 -0.16
N ARG A 142 -2.93 -13.60 -1.47
CA ARG A 142 -2.87 -14.88 -2.17
C ARG A 142 -1.72 -15.76 -1.69
N ARG A 143 -0.56 -15.16 -1.43
CA ARG A 143 0.66 -15.87 -0.98
C ARG A 143 0.78 -15.99 0.53
N TYR A 144 -0.19 -15.48 1.29
CA TYR A 144 -0.15 -15.47 2.76
C TYR A 144 0.04 -16.87 3.36
N PRO A 145 -0.66 -17.93 2.88
CA PRO A 145 -0.52 -19.29 3.43
C PRO A 145 0.84 -19.94 3.13
N GLU A 146 1.58 -19.47 2.12
CA GLU A 146 2.84 -20.06 1.65
C GLU A 146 4.07 -19.62 2.47
N GLY A 147 3.89 -18.80 3.50
CA GLY A 147 4.97 -18.35 4.38
C GLY A 147 5.49 -16.94 4.08
N ALA A 148 6.52 -16.52 4.83
CA ALA A 148 6.98 -15.14 4.87
C ALA A 148 7.63 -14.68 3.55
N GLY A 149 8.48 -15.51 2.96
CA GLY A 149 9.16 -15.25 1.71
C GLY A 149 8.20 -15.19 0.53
N ALA A 150 7.14 -16.00 0.52
CA ALA A 150 6.14 -15.98 -0.56
C ALA A 150 5.35 -14.67 -0.59
N ARG A 151 4.96 -14.14 0.58
CA ARG A 151 4.19 -12.89 0.70
C ARG A 151 5.06 -11.63 0.67
N ALA A 152 6.38 -11.75 0.74
CA ALA A 152 7.32 -10.63 0.81
C ALA A 152 7.21 -9.65 -0.38
N PHE A 153 6.92 -10.15 -1.58
CA PHE A 153 6.71 -9.30 -2.76
C PHE A 153 5.59 -8.29 -2.53
N GLY A 154 4.44 -8.76 -2.04
CA GLY A 154 3.28 -7.91 -1.80
C GLY A 154 3.52 -6.89 -0.70
N MET A 155 4.24 -7.27 0.36
CA MET A 155 4.68 -6.34 1.41
C MET A 155 5.61 -5.26 0.88
N ALA A 156 6.69 -5.68 0.22
CA ALA A 156 7.68 -4.74 -0.31
C ALA A 156 7.05 -3.79 -1.32
N THR A 157 6.18 -4.28 -2.21
CA THR A 157 5.50 -3.44 -3.21
C THR A 157 4.69 -2.33 -2.57
N THR A 158 3.89 -2.63 -1.54
CA THR A 158 3.07 -1.60 -0.88
C THR A 158 3.91 -0.62 -0.07
N THR A 159 4.94 -1.10 0.63
CA THR A 159 5.81 -0.24 1.44
C THR A 159 6.64 0.69 0.55
N LEU A 160 7.23 0.16 -0.53
CA LEU A 160 8.04 0.95 -1.48
C LEU A 160 7.18 1.97 -2.23
N ALA A 161 5.94 1.62 -2.57
CA ALA A 161 5.00 2.54 -3.20
C ALA A 161 4.70 3.78 -2.32
N SER A 162 4.42 3.58 -1.02
CA SER A 162 4.21 4.69 -0.08
C SER A 162 5.52 5.45 0.19
N LEU A 163 6.63 4.74 0.31
CA LEU A 163 7.95 5.34 0.55
C LEU A 163 8.37 6.26 -0.59
N ALA A 164 8.09 5.91 -1.86
CA ALA A 164 8.37 6.77 -3.00
C ALA A 164 7.67 8.13 -2.88
N CYS A 165 6.40 8.16 -2.46
CA CYS A 165 5.66 9.39 -2.20
C CYS A 165 6.26 10.18 -1.03
N TYR A 166 6.60 9.51 0.08
CA TYR A 166 7.22 10.16 1.24
C TYR A 166 8.59 10.78 0.90
N LEU A 167 9.44 10.05 0.19
CA LEU A 167 10.76 10.53 -0.22
C LEU A 167 10.64 11.73 -1.17
N ALA A 168 9.74 11.67 -2.16
CA ALA A 168 9.47 12.80 -3.03
C ALA A 168 9.01 14.02 -2.22
N ALA A 169 8.05 13.85 -1.31
CA ALA A 169 7.57 14.93 -0.46
C ALA A 169 8.68 15.53 0.42
N ALA A 170 9.53 14.68 1.03
CA ALA A 170 10.66 15.10 1.83
C ALA A 170 11.66 15.94 1.01
N ILE A 171 11.96 15.53 -0.24
CA ILE A 171 12.84 16.30 -1.14
C ILE A 171 12.25 17.68 -1.43
N PHE A 172 10.94 17.78 -1.69
CA PHE A 172 10.26 19.07 -1.92
C PHE A 172 10.27 19.96 -0.68
N LEU A 173 10.03 19.40 0.50
CA LEU A 173 10.11 20.13 1.77
C LEU A 173 11.52 20.66 2.03
N LEU A 174 12.54 19.82 1.87
CA LEU A 174 13.94 20.23 2.05
C LEU A 174 14.33 21.33 1.06
N ARG A 175 13.94 21.22 -0.22
CA ARG A 175 14.18 22.27 -1.21
C ARG A 175 13.52 23.59 -0.83
N ARG A 176 12.32 23.57 -0.23
CA ARG A 176 11.65 24.77 0.25
C ARG A 176 12.36 25.42 1.45
N LEU A 177 13.00 24.61 2.30
CA LEU A 177 13.73 25.10 3.49
C LEU A 177 15.11 25.67 3.14
N PHE A 178 15.82 25.05 2.18
CA PHE A 178 17.22 25.38 1.86
C PHE A 178 17.42 26.10 0.52
N GLY A 179 16.39 26.15 -0.32
CA GLY A 179 16.44 26.74 -1.67
C GLY A 179 15.56 27.97 -1.83
N GLY A 180 15.31 28.70 -0.74
CA GLY A 180 14.81 30.08 -0.79
C GLY A 180 15.90 31.04 -1.26
#